data_AF-A0A2E4AS17-F1
#
_entry.id   AF-A0A2E4AS17-F1
#
_cell.length_a   1.000
_cell.length_b   1.000
_cell.length_c   1.000
_cell.angle_alpha   90.00
_cell.angle_beta   90.00
_cell.angle_gamma   90.00
#
_symmetry.space_group_name_H-M   'P 1'
#
loop_
_entity.id
_entity.type
_entity.pdbx_description
1 polymer ?
#
loop_
_entity_poly.entity_id
_entity_poly.type
_entity_poly.pdbx_seq_one_letter_code
_entity_poly.pdbx_strand_id
1 'polypeptide(L)'
;MSDNNDEDIQKPQDVTAQNISAKHSGKGKASSPANDAEAEDKLKVALKQKLEKLLSEHRDLDDVLERLSSDTHFDQLQRRRLKKRKLSLKDEIIRLRGRILPDIIA
;
A
#
# COMPACT_ATOMS: atom_id res chain seq x y z
N MET A 1 -22.61 43.66 44.57
CA MET A 1 -22.41 42.22 44.87
C MET A 1 -21.03 41.87 44.39
N SER A 2 -20.09 42.03 45.31
CA SER A 2 -18.72 41.54 45.20
C SER A 2 -18.78 40.06 45.52
N ASP A 3 -18.21 39.22 44.67
CA ASP A 3 -17.69 37.90 45.05
C ASP A 3 -16.52 37.62 44.11
N ASN A 4 -15.43 38.33 44.38
CA ASN A 4 -14.10 37.94 43.97
C ASN A 4 -13.77 36.69 44.80
N ASN A 5 -13.75 35.52 44.19
CA ASN A 5 -13.05 34.38 44.77
C ASN A 5 -11.55 34.57 44.53
N ASP A 6 -10.96 35.41 45.37
CA ASP A 6 -9.64 35.18 45.93
C ASP A 6 -9.74 33.94 46.83
N GLU A 7 -9.16 32.81 46.42
CA GLU A 7 -8.54 31.90 47.38
C GLU A 7 -7.23 31.36 46.80
N ASP A 8 -6.16 31.88 47.40
CA ASP A 8 -4.95 31.18 47.80
C ASP A 8 -4.02 30.60 46.72
N ILE A 9 -3.15 31.51 46.28
CA ILE A 9 -1.73 31.23 46.07
C ILE A 9 -1.11 30.64 47.35
N GLN A 10 -0.78 29.35 47.37
CA GLN A 10 0.37 28.79 48.11
C GLN A 10 0.90 27.55 47.37
N LYS A 11 1.87 27.73 46.47
CA LYS A 11 3.34 27.62 46.63
C LYS A 11 3.87 26.22 46.25
N PRO A 12 4.92 26.13 45.41
CA PRO A 12 5.42 24.88 44.83
C PRO A 12 6.10 24.00 45.88
N GLN A 13 5.78 22.71 45.82
CA GLN A 13 6.52 21.67 46.55
C GLN A 13 7.75 21.28 45.72
N ASP A 14 8.86 21.32 46.42
CA ASP A 14 10.23 21.31 45.97
C ASP A 14 10.77 19.87 45.85
N VAL A 15 11.67 19.72 44.89
CA VAL A 15 12.83 18.81 44.77
C VAL A 15 12.82 17.33 45.20
N THR A 16 13.50 16.57 44.34
CA THR A 16 14.31 15.38 44.63
C THR A 16 13.55 14.05 44.71
N ALA A 17 13.57 13.32 43.60
CA ALA A 17 14.15 11.97 43.63
C ALA A 17 14.56 11.55 42.23
N GLN A 18 15.82 11.19 42.14
CA GLN A 18 16.46 10.36 41.14
C GLN A 18 15.49 9.38 40.46
N ASN A 19 15.39 9.43 39.12
CA ASN A 19 15.22 8.20 38.36
C ASN A 19 16.55 7.85 37.69
N ILE A 20 17.36 7.13 38.47
CA ILE A 20 18.59 6.47 38.04
C ILE A 20 18.30 5.44 36.96
N SER A 21 19.18 5.45 35.97
CA SER A 21 19.38 4.45 34.91
C SER A 21 18.98 3.02 35.31
N ALA A 22 17.94 2.49 34.67
CA ALA A 22 17.81 1.05 34.47
C ALA A 22 18.12 0.76 33.00
N LYS A 23 19.41 0.49 32.76
CA LYS A 23 19.88 -0.24 31.59
C LYS A 23 19.03 -1.51 31.44
N HIS A 24 18.27 -1.60 30.37
CA HIS A 24 18.07 -2.83 29.61
C HIS A 24 18.42 -2.44 28.16
N SER A 25 19.69 -2.41 27.76
CA SER A 25 20.42 -3.60 27.30
C SER A 25 19.59 -4.89 27.42
N GLY A 26 18.55 -4.99 26.60
CA GLY A 26 17.65 -6.11 26.54
C GLY A 26 17.43 -6.48 25.09
N LYS A 27 18.46 -7.11 24.50
CA LYS A 27 18.44 -7.86 23.25
C LYS A 27 18.01 -7.06 22.00
N GLY A 28 18.85 -7.12 20.97
CA GLY A 28 18.32 -7.02 19.61
C GLY A 28 17.09 -7.92 19.52
N LYS A 29 15.93 -7.34 19.20
CA LYS A 29 14.89 -8.09 18.53
C LYS A 29 15.53 -8.54 17.22
N ALA A 30 16.26 -9.65 17.26
CA ALA A 30 16.27 -10.56 16.15
C ALA A 30 14.79 -10.95 16.00
N SER A 31 14.06 -10.21 15.16
CA SER A 31 12.89 -10.82 14.52
C SER A 31 13.42 -12.15 13.99
N SER A 32 12.89 -13.25 14.51
CA SER A 32 13.36 -14.56 14.08
C SER A 32 13.25 -14.64 12.56
N PRO A 33 14.27 -15.14 11.85
CA PRO A 33 14.27 -15.20 10.38
C PRO A 33 13.08 -15.95 9.79
N ALA A 34 12.41 -16.80 10.57
CA ALA A 34 11.17 -17.48 10.20
C ALA A 34 9.99 -16.52 9.95
N ASN A 35 9.87 -15.43 10.72
CA ASN A 35 8.76 -14.47 10.54
C ASN A 35 8.93 -13.61 9.28
N ASP A 36 10.18 -13.30 8.93
CA ASP A 36 10.51 -12.48 7.77
C ASP A 36 10.28 -13.26 6.46
N ALA A 37 10.63 -14.56 6.45
CA ALA A 37 10.38 -15.45 5.31
C ALA A 37 8.87 -15.67 5.04
N GLU A 38 8.07 -15.87 6.09
CA GLU A 38 6.61 -16.01 5.95
C GLU A 38 5.95 -14.72 5.42
N ALA A 39 6.45 -13.55 5.82
CA ALA A 39 5.97 -12.27 5.35
C ALA A 39 6.28 -12.06 3.85
N GLU A 40 7.48 -12.45 3.41
CA GLU A 40 7.87 -12.40 2.00
C GLU A 40 7.00 -13.29 1.12
N ASP A 41 6.72 -14.52 1.55
CA ASP A 41 5.88 -15.44 0.77
C ASP A 41 4.42 -14.98 0.70
N LYS A 42 3.87 -14.43 1.79
CA LYS A 42 2.55 -13.77 1.77
C LYS A 42 2.52 -12.61 0.77
N LEU A 43 3.58 -11.79 0.73
CA LEU A 43 3.69 -10.68 -0.21
C LEU A 43 3.75 -11.18 -1.66
N LYS A 44 4.52 -12.24 -1.95
CA LYS A 44 4.59 -12.84 -3.29
C LYS A 44 3.22 -13.37 -3.73
N VAL A 45 2.47 -14.04 -2.85
CA VAL A 45 1.11 -14.51 -3.13
C VAL A 45 0.18 -13.34 -3.46
N ALA A 46 0.20 -12.27 -2.66
CA ALA A 46 -0.62 -11.09 -2.91
C ALA A 46 -0.28 -10.41 -4.25
N LEU A 47 1.01 -10.33 -4.61
CA LEU A 47 1.44 -9.79 -5.90
C LEU A 47 0.96 -10.65 -7.08
N LYS A 48 0.99 -11.98 -6.95
CA LYS A 48 0.47 -12.92 -7.97
C LYS A 48 -1.04 -12.77 -8.14
N GLN A 49 -1.80 -12.68 -7.05
CA GLN A 49 -3.25 -12.44 -7.11
C GLN A 49 -3.59 -11.10 -7.79
N LYS A 50 -2.84 -10.04 -7.45
CA LYS A 50 -2.99 -8.75 -8.13
C LYS A 50 -2.71 -8.85 -9.63
N LEU A 51 -1.65 -9.57 -10.00
CA LEU A 51 -1.30 -9.81 -11.40
C LEU A 51 -2.41 -10.54 -12.16
N GLU A 52 -2.97 -11.59 -11.58
CA GLU A 52 -4.08 -12.35 -12.17
C GLU A 52 -5.32 -11.47 -12.40
N LYS A 53 -5.67 -10.64 -11.41
CA LYS A 53 -6.77 -9.68 -11.55
C LYS A 53 -6.56 -8.70 -12.71
N LEU A 54 -5.35 -8.14 -12.83
CA LEU A 54 -5.03 -7.21 -13.92
C LEU A 54 -5.05 -7.90 -15.28
N LEU A 55 -4.60 -9.15 -15.37
CA LEU A 55 -4.66 -9.95 -16.59
C LEU A 55 -6.11 -10.22 -17.01
N SER A 56 -6.99 -10.55 -16.06
CA SER A 56 -8.42 -10.72 -16.31
C SER A 56 -9.02 -9.41 -16.82
N GLU A 57 -8.82 -8.29 -16.12
CA GLU A 57 -9.37 -6.99 -16.53
C GLU A 57 -8.85 -6.55 -17.92
N HIS A 58 -7.57 -6.81 -18.20
CA HIS A 58 -7.00 -6.54 -19.52
C HIS A 58 -7.68 -7.37 -20.63
N ARG A 59 -7.97 -8.66 -20.37
CA ARG A 59 -8.68 -9.53 -21.31
C ARG A 59 -10.13 -9.08 -21.51
N ASP A 60 -10.82 -8.71 -20.44
CA ASP A 60 -12.19 -8.21 -20.51
C ASP A 60 -12.28 -6.93 -21.35
N LEU A 61 -11.29 -6.03 -21.22
CA LEU A 61 -11.20 -4.83 -22.06
C LEU A 61 -10.96 -5.16 -23.54
N ASP A 62 -10.24 -6.24 -23.84
CA ASP A 62 -10.04 -6.71 -25.21
C ASP A 62 -11.35 -7.20 -25.82
N ASP A 63 -12.09 -8.04 -25.11
CA ASP A 63 -13.38 -8.55 -25.57
C ASP A 63 -14.39 -7.40 -25.79
N VAL A 64 -14.36 -6.38 -24.91
CA VAL A 64 -15.18 -5.17 -25.08
C VAL A 64 -14.76 -4.36 -26.31
N LEU A 65 -13.46 -4.20 -26.56
CA LEU A 65 -12.93 -3.50 -27.72
C LEU A 65 -13.27 -4.22 -29.03
N GLU A 66 -13.27 -5.55 -29.04
CA GLU A 66 -13.66 -6.37 -30.20
C GLU A 66 -15.14 -6.18 -30.53
N ARG A 67 -16.03 -6.27 -29.54
CA ARG A 67 -17.48 -5.98 -29.70
C ARG A 67 -17.75 -4.55 -30.20
N LEU A 68 -17.06 -3.56 -29.65
CA LEU A 68 -17.13 -2.16 -30.12
C LEU A 68 -16.56 -1.94 -31.51
N SER A 69 -15.80 -2.89 -32.04
CA SER A 69 -15.24 -2.81 -33.39
C SER A 69 -16.19 -3.33 -34.46
N SER A 70 -17.11 -4.24 -34.11
CA SER A 70 -18.18 -4.71 -34.99
C SER A 70 -19.37 -3.75 -35.08
N ASP A 71 -19.54 -2.86 -34.10
CA ASP A 71 -20.63 -1.87 -34.09
C ASP A 71 -20.33 -0.68 -35.02
N THR A 72 -21.27 -0.37 -35.92
CA THR A 72 -21.12 0.65 -36.97
C THR A 72 -21.31 2.08 -36.43
N HIS A 73 -21.92 2.22 -35.25
CA HIS A 73 -22.05 3.49 -34.54
C HIS A 73 -20.73 3.82 -33.85
N PHE A 74 -19.85 4.47 -34.62
CA PHE A 74 -18.43 4.63 -34.36
C PHE A 74 -18.14 5.60 -33.20
N ASP A 75 -18.29 5.17 -31.94
CA ASP A 75 -17.83 5.94 -30.77
C ASP A 75 -16.30 5.87 -30.64
N GLN A 76 -15.63 6.69 -31.45
CA GLN A 76 -14.17 6.84 -31.48
C GLN A 76 -13.61 7.24 -30.12
N LEU A 77 -14.34 8.06 -29.37
CA LEU A 77 -13.87 8.58 -28.09
C LEU A 77 -13.86 7.47 -27.04
N GLN A 78 -14.93 6.67 -26.97
CA GLN A 78 -15.01 5.50 -26.11
C GLN A 78 -13.90 4.50 -26.47
N ARG A 79 -13.72 4.19 -27.76
CA ARG A 79 -12.64 3.30 -28.22
C ARG A 79 -11.26 3.81 -27.80
N ARG A 80 -10.99 5.10 -27.96
CA ARG A 80 -9.71 5.71 -27.56
C ARG A 80 -9.49 5.63 -26.04
N ARG A 81 -10.54 5.87 -25.24
CA ARG A 81 -10.49 5.75 -23.77
C ARG A 81 -10.20 4.31 -23.33
N LEU A 82 -10.87 3.33 -23.92
CA LEU A 82 -10.67 1.92 -23.61
C LEU A 82 -9.26 1.44 -24.00
N LYS A 83 -8.76 1.82 -25.18
CA LYS A 83 -7.37 1.53 -25.59
C LYS A 83 -6.35 2.15 -24.63
N LYS A 84 -6.57 3.38 -24.17
CA LYS A 84 -5.69 4.03 -23.17
C LYS A 84 -5.71 3.27 -21.85
N ARG A 85 -6.89 2.84 -21.37
CA ARG A 85 -7.01 2.02 -20.15
C ARG A 85 -6.30 0.68 -20.30
N LYS A 86 -6.51 -0.01 -21.44
CA LYS A 86 -5.84 -1.28 -21.76
C LYS A 86 -4.31 -1.13 -21.73
N LEU A 87 -3.77 -0.06 -22.34
CA LEU A 87 -2.33 0.22 -22.30
C LEU A 87 -1.82 0.41 -20.86
N SER A 88 -2.54 1.18 -20.04
CA SER A 88 -2.18 1.37 -18.63
C SER A 88 -2.16 0.06 -17.84
N LEU A 89 -3.13 -0.84 -18.07
CA LEU A 89 -3.15 -2.17 -17.43
C LEU A 89 -1.96 -3.01 -17.89
N LYS A 90 -1.64 -3.01 -19.20
CA LYS A 90 -0.47 -3.70 -19.73
C LYS A 90 0.82 -3.20 -19.07
N ASP A 91 0.99 -1.90 -18.92
CA ASP A 91 2.18 -1.32 -18.29
C ASP A 91 2.28 -1.69 -16.79
N GLU A 92 1.14 -1.79 -16.09
CA GLU A 92 1.11 -2.25 -14.70
C GLU A 92 1.41 -3.75 -14.59
N ILE A 93 0.88 -4.58 -15.50
CA ILE A 93 1.18 -6.00 -15.62
C ILE A 93 2.67 -6.22 -15.83
N ILE A 94 3.30 -5.48 -16.73
CA ILE A 94 4.75 -5.56 -17.01
C ILE A 94 5.55 -5.22 -15.76
N ARG A 95 5.22 -4.11 -15.09
CA ARG A 95 5.88 -3.69 -13.84
C ARG A 95 5.74 -4.72 -12.73
N LEU A 96 4.55 -5.30 -12.55
CA LEU A 96 4.32 -6.35 -11.54
C LEU A 96 5.01 -7.66 -11.91
N ARG A 97 5.03 -8.05 -13.18
CA ARG A 97 5.76 -9.22 -13.65
C ARG A 97 7.26 -9.08 -13.38
N GLY A 98 7.87 -7.94 -13.68
CA GLY A 98 9.29 -7.71 -13.36
C GLY A 98 9.59 -7.80 -11.86
N ARG A 99 8.63 -7.47 -10.98
CA ARG A 99 8.78 -7.63 -9.53
C ARG A 99 8.64 -9.07 -9.05
N ILE A 100 7.89 -9.91 -9.75
CA ILE A 100 7.65 -11.33 -9.38
C ILE A 100 8.68 -12.26 -10.07
N LEU A 101 9.09 -11.91 -11.29
CA LEU A 101 9.97 -12.67 -12.18
C LEU A 101 11.06 -11.72 -12.68
N PRO A 102 12.16 -11.55 -11.94
CA PRO A 102 13.21 -10.58 -12.29
C PRO A 102 13.98 -10.90 -13.58
N ASP A 103 13.83 -12.10 -14.16
CA ASP A 103 14.76 -12.62 -15.19
C ASP A 103 14.23 -12.66 -16.64
N ILE A 104 13.05 -12.09 -16.95
CA ILE A 104 12.42 -12.25 -18.28
C ILE A 104 12.28 -10.96 -19.11
N ILE A 105 12.72 -9.82 -18.58
CA ILE A 105 12.56 -8.49 -19.23
C ILE A 105 13.88 -7.68 -19.13
N ALA A 106 15.03 -8.36 -19.24
CA ALA A 106 16.36 -7.76 -19.36
C ALA A 106 16.86 -7.83 -20.81
#